data_AF-A0A0R1GMM0-F1
#
_entry.id   AF-A0A0R1GMM0-F1
#
_cell.length_a   1.000
_cell.length_b   1.000
_cell.length_c   1.000
_cell.angle_alpha   90.00
_cell.angle_beta   90.00
_cell.angle_gamma   90.00
#
_symmetry.space_group_name_H-M   'P 1'
#
loop_
_entity.id
_entity.type
_entity.pdbx_description
1 polymer ?
#
loop_
_entity_poly.entity_id
_entity_poly.type
_entity_poly.pdbx_seq_one_letter_code
_entity_poly.pdbx_strand_id
1 'polypeptide(L)'
;MDDKAVGLMLWMQKASIDYSSDVLQDYASNGMLYYSPSYSSNFSSEINGYQVVHTHGDGSGDVYYKINGDTVTYKGLVITTDVAHGKLETNTMTIADLVAKYDSTAADQAQLKTYVSELQPETE
;
A
#
# COMPACT_ATOMS: atom_id res chain seq x y z
N MET A 1 -13.12 6.92 -6.78
CA MET A 1 -11.66 6.94 -6.59
C MET A 1 -11.11 5.63 -7.14
N ASP A 2 -9.89 5.65 -7.68
CA ASP A 2 -9.25 4.45 -8.26
C ASP A 2 -8.71 3.53 -7.16
N ASP A 3 -8.80 2.21 -7.35
CA ASP A 3 -8.35 1.21 -6.37
C ASP A 3 -6.86 1.35 -6.11
N LYS A 4 -6.06 1.62 -7.16
CA LYS A 4 -4.61 1.84 -7.03
C LYS A 4 -4.29 3.04 -6.14
N ALA A 5 -5.08 4.11 -6.23
CA ALA A 5 -4.90 5.30 -5.39
C ALA A 5 -5.15 4.95 -3.91
N VAL A 6 -6.16 4.15 -3.61
CA VAL A 6 -6.41 3.65 -2.25
C VAL A 6 -5.23 2.80 -1.76
N GLY A 7 -4.76 1.87 -2.58
CA GLY A 7 -3.61 1.04 -2.25
C GLY A 7 -2.34 1.85 -1.97
N LEU A 8 -2.07 2.86 -2.79
CA LEU A 8 -0.90 3.73 -2.62
C LEU A 8 -1.00 4.57 -1.34
N MET A 9 -2.17 5.15 -1.04
CA MET A 9 -2.37 5.89 0.22
C MET A 9 -2.19 5.00 1.45
N LEU A 10 -2.64 3.73 1.38
CA LEU A 10 -2.41 2.76 2.45
C LEU A 10 -0.93 2.38 2.59
N TRP A 11 -0.23 2.21 1.47
CA TRP A 11 1.21 2.01 1.47
C TRP A 11 1.91 3.21 2.13
N MET A 12 1.59 4.45 1.76
CA MET A 12 2.12 5.66 2.39
C MET A 12 1.77 5.75 3.87
N GLN A 13 0.57 5.32 4.29
CA GLN A 13 0.17 5.24 5.69
C GLN A 13 1.07 4.31 6.49
N LYS A 14 1.28 3.07 6.02
CA LYS A 14 2.19 2.13 6.68
C LYS A 14 3.62 2.67 6.66
N ALA A 15 4.10 3.04 5.47
CA ALA A 15 5.47 3.43 5.25
C ALA A 15 5.84 4.72 6.02
N SER A 16 4.89 5.61 6.31
CA SER A 16 5.11 6.80 7.16
C SER A 16 5.43 6.50 8.63
N ILE A 17 5.19 5.27 9.08
CA ILE A 17 5.60 4.79 10.41
C ILE A 17 7.07 4.36 10.37
N ASP A 18 7.51 3.80 9.25
CA ASP A 18 8.79 3.12 9.10
C ASP A 18 9.87 4.02 8.46
N TYR A 19 9.48 5.03 7.69
CA TYR A 19 10.38 5.87 6.87
C TYR A 19 10.10 7.38 6.97
N SER A 20 11.11 8.19 6.63
CA SER A 20 10.97 9.63 6.47
C SER A 20 10.21 9.99 5.19
N SER A 21 9.64 11.21 5.13
CA SER A 21 8.88 11.73 3.97
C SER A 21 9.66 11.69 2.66
N ASP A 22 10.97 11.87 2.70
CA ASP A 22 11.80 11.94 1.49
C ASP A 22 11.99 10.55 0.90
N VAL A 23 12.18 9.54 1.76
CA VAL A 23 12.26 8.14 1.34
C VAL A 23 10.93 7.68 0.74
N LEU A 24 9.78 8.09 1.32
CA LEU A 24 8.47 7.77 0.75
C LEU A 24 8.31 8.30 -0.67
N GLN A 25 8.75 9.53 -0.91
CA GLN A 25 8.68 10.15 -2.23
C GLN A 25 9.60 9.44 -3.22
N ASP A 26 10.80 9.05 -2.82
CA ASP A 26 11.71 8.30 -3.68
C ASP A 26 11.12 6.97 -4.11
N TYR A 27 10.52 6.20 -3.20
CA TYR A 27 9.88 4.93 -3.55
C TYR A 27 8.69 5.12 -4.48
N ALA A 28 7.85 6.12 -4.20
CA ALA A 28 6.66 6.40 -5.00
C ALA A 28 7.01 6.96 -6.40
N SER A 29 8.09 7.73 -6.53
CA SER A 29 8.45 8.43 -7.77
C SER A 29 9.37 7.62 -8.69
N ASN A 30 10.17 6.69 -8.15
CA ASN A 30 11.18 5.97 -8.93
C ASN A 30 10.67 4.66 -9.54
N GLY A 31 9.35 4.45 -9.62
CA GLY A 31 8.76 3.20 -10.14
C GLY A 31 9.16 1.96 -9.33
N MET A 32 9.47 2.14 -8.04
CA MET A 32 9.90 1.05 -7.14
C MET A 32 8.72 0.33 -6.49
N LEU A 33 7.50 0.79 -6.77
CA LEU A 33 6.26 0.24 -6.27
C LEU A 33 5.51 -0.46 -7.39
N TYR A 34 5.00 -1.63 -7.03
CA TYR A 34 4.28 -2.53 -7.89
C TYR A 34 2.85 -2.68 -7.39
N TYR A 35 1.93 -2.85 -8.32
CA TYR A 35 0.52 -3.07 -8.02
C TYR A 35 0.02 -4.36 -8.67
N SER A 36 -0.70 -5.16 -7.88
CA SER A 36 -1.51 -6.26 -8.38
C SER A 36 -2.95 -6.17 -7.89
N PRO A 37 -3.93 -6.37 -8.79
CA PRO A 37 -5.34 -6.36 -8.43
C PRO A 37 -5.79 -7.64 -7.71
N SER A 38 -4.98 -8.71 -7.73
CA SER A 38 -5.29 -9.96 -7.05
C SER A 38 -4.01 -10.72 -6.77
N TYR A 39 -3.60 -10.72 -5.50
CA TYR A 39 -2.40 -11.39 -5.05
C TYR A 39 -2.66 -12.87 -4.76
N SER A 40 -1.72 -13.72 -5.17
CA SER A 40 -1.70 -15.15 -4.85
C SER A 40 -0.48 -15.43 -3.96
N SER A 41 -0.73 -15.60 -2.67
CA SER A 41 0.31 -15.84 -1.69
C SER A 41 0.55 -17.33 -1.44
N ASN A 42 1.83 -17.70 -1.41
CA ASN A 42 2.28 -18.97 -0.81
C ASN A 42 2.62 -18.83 0.68
N PHE A 43 2.65 -17.59 1.20
CA PHE A 43 2.97 -17.28 2.60
C PHE A 43 1.74 -17.39 3.50
N SER A 44 0.63 -16.76 3.12
CA SER A 44 -0.61 -16.82 3.90
C SER A 44 -1.84 -16.81 2.99
N SER A 45 -2.67 -17.85 3.11
CA SER A 45 -3.92 -17.94 2.36
C SER A 45 -4.92 -16.82 2.67
N GLU A 46 -4.74 -16.09 3.78
CA GLU A 46 -5.66 -15.03 4.22
C GLU A 46 -5.61 -13.78 3.32
N ILE A 47 -4.51 -13.58 2.59
CA ILE A 47 -4.31 -12.46 1.66
C ILE A 47 -4.57 -12.86 0.20
N ASN A 48 -5.00 -14.10 -0.05
CA ASN A 48 -5.33 -14.53 -1.41
C ASN A 48 -6.55 -13.75 -1.93
N GLY A 49 -6.39 -13.20 -3.14
CA GLY A 49 -7.39 -12.33 -3.78
C GLY A 49 -7.53 -10.95 -3.14
N TYR A 50 -6.57 -10.53 -2.31
CA TYR A 50 -6.42 -9.11 -1.94
C TYR A 50 -5.71 -8.37 -3.07
N GLN A 51 -5.97 -7.08 -3.21
CA GLN A 51 -5.11 -6.20 -3.99
C GLN A 51 -3.82 -5.97 -3.19
N VAL A 52 -2.69 -5.69 -3.86
CA VAL A 52 -1.42 -5.40 -3.18
C VAL A 52 -0.72 -4.21 -3.81
N VAL A 53 -0.13 -3.36 -2.96
CA VAL A 53 0.97 -2.47 -3.33
C VAL A 53 2.22 -2.95 -2.58
N HIS A 54 3.29 -3.22 -3.31
CA HIS A 54 4.52 -3.78 -2.75
C HIS A 54 5.77 -3.18 -3.38
N THR A 55 6.90 -3.34 -2.68
CA THR A 55 8.23 -3.02 -3.21
C THR A 55 8.91 -4.30 -3.70
N HIS A 56 9.97 -4.17 -4.48
CA HIS A 56 10.92 -5.28 -4.61
C HIS A 56 11.70 -5.45 -3.31
N GLY A 57 11.58 -6.60 -2.67
CA GLY A 57 12.26 -6.85 -1.40
C GLY A 57 11.74 -8.05 -0.64
N ASP A 58 11.90 -7.99 0.68
CA ASP A 58 11.56 -9.05 1.63
C ASP A 58 10.07 -9.05 2.05
N GLY A 59 9.24 -8.20 1.45
CA GLY A 59 7.81 -8.10 1.74
C GLY A 59 7.46 -7.25 2.97
N SER A 60 8.44 -6.67 3.66
CA SER A 60 8.21 -5.85 4.87
C SER A 60 7.40 -4.57 4.61
N GLY A 61 7.52 -4.03 3.39
CA GLY A 61 6.82 -2.84 2.92
C GLY A 61 5.45 -3.12 2.28
N ASP A 62 5.03 -4.37 2.19
CA ASP A 62 3.84 -4.76 1.43
C ASP A 62 2.56 -4.37 2.17
N VAL A 63 1.57 -3.94 1.39
CA VAL A 63 0.21 -3.66 1.86
C VAL A 63 -0.79 -4.42 1.01
N TYR A 64 -1.47 -5.38 1.64
CA TYR A 64 -2.56 -6.15 1.04
C TYR A 64 -3.88 -5.52 1.47
N TYR A 65 -4.81 -5.26 0.56
CA TYR A 65 -6.07 -4.60 0.91
C TYR A 65 -7.29 -5.11 0.13
N LYS A 66 -8.47 -4.83 0.69
CA LYS A 66 -9.79 -5.02 0.08
C LYS A 66 -10.68 -3.83 0.38
N ILE A 67 -11.25 -3.26 -0.68
CA ILE A 67 -12.22 -2.17 -0.59
C ILE A 67 -13.63 -2.76 -0.39
N ASN A 68 -14.31 -2.32 0.65
CA ASN A 68 -15.67 -2.73 1.02
C ASN A 68 -16.56 -1.49 1.15
N GLY A 69 -17.10 -1.02 0.02
CA GLY A 69 -17.86 0.24 -0.02
C GLY A 69 -16.97 1.43 0.37
N ASP A 70 -17.34 2.12 1.45
CA ASP A 70 -16.64 3.31 1.94
C ASP A 70 -15.49 2.99 2.91
N THR A 71 -15.25 1.71 3.17
CA THR A 71 -14.19 1.23 4.08
C THR A 71 -13.17 0.41 3.32
N VAL A 72 -11.94 0.37 3.87
CA VAL A 72 -10.89 -0.50 3.37
C VAL A 72 -10.33 -1.30 4.54
N THR A 73 -10.26 -2.62 4.34
CA THR A 73 -9.54 -3.52 5.24
C THR A 73 -8.18 -3.78 4.62
N TYR A 74 -7.12 -3.54 5.36
CA TYR A 74 -5.75 -3.74 4.89
C TYR A 74 -4.92 -4.53 5.89
N LYS A 75 -3.91 -5.22 5.37
CA LYS A 75 -2.95 -6.03 6.12
C LYS A 75 -1.54 -5.60 5.73
N GLY A 76 -0.67 -5.49 6.72
CA GLY A 76 0.76 -5.27 6.53
C GLY A 76 1.57 -6.09 7.51
N LEU A 77 2.80 -6.42 7.14
CA LEU A 77 3.69 -7.16 8.03
C LEU A 77 4.18 -6.25 9.16
N VAL A 78 3.97 -6.68 10.40
CA VAL A 78 4.57 -6.08 11.60
C VAL A 78 5.72 -6.96 12.05
N ILE A 79 6.93 -6.40 12.00
CA ILE A 79 8.17 -7.09 12.34
C ILE A 79 8.44 -6.93 13.84
N THR A 80 8.48 -8.04 14.57
CA THR A 80 8.86 -8.03 16.00
C THR A 80 10.35 -8.26 16.22
N THR A 81 10.99 -9.02 15.34
CA THR A 81 12.41 -9.39 15.48
C THR A 81 13.10 -9.43 14.11
N ASP A 82 12.51 -10.16 13.17
CA ASP A 82 12.89 -10.19 11.77
C ASP A 82 11.65 -10.48 10.90
N VAL A 83 11.81 -10.42 9.58
CA VAL A 83 10.73 -10.65 8.60
C VAL A 83 10.11 -12.04 8.75
N ALA A 84 10.92 -13.07 9.03
CA ALA A 84 10.45 -14.46 9.13
C ALA A 84 9.53 -14.68 10.34
N HIS A 85 9.68 -13.87 11.39
CA HIS A 85 8.84 -13.89 12.59
C HIS A 85 7.77 -12.78 12.60
N GLY A 86 7.69 -11.99 11.53
CA GLY A 86 6.66 -10.96 11.38
C GLY A 86 5.25 -11.57 11.32
N LYS A 87 4.24 -10.77 11.68
CA LYS A 87 2.83 -11.17 11.59
C LYS A 87 2.06 -10.17 10.76
N LEU A 88 1.12 -10.67 9.95
CA LEU A 88 0.17 -9.82 9.25
C LEU A 88 -0.82 -9.26 10.27
N GLU A 89 -0.79 -7.95 10.44
CA GLU A 89 -1.77 -7.24 11.26
C GLU A 89 -2.89 -6.73 10.37
N THR A 90 -4.14 -6.93 10.81
CA THR A 90 -5.33 -6.49 10.05
C THR A 90 -5.85 -5.19 10.63
N ASN A 91 -5.97 -4.18 9.78
CA ASN A 91 -6.46 -2.87 10.12
C ASN A 91 -7.66 -2.51 9.22
N THR A 92 -8.49 -1.58 9.66
CA THR A 92 -9.64 -1.08 8.88
C THR A 92 -9.78 0.41 9.10
N MET A 93 -10.06 1.13 8.02
CA MET A 93 -10.30 2.57 8.06
C MET A 93 -11.28 2.99 6.96
N THR A 94 -11.77 4.23 7.04
CA THR A 94 -12.62 4.76 5.99
C THR A 94 -11.76 5.31 4.86
N ILE A 95 -12.31 5.26 3.65
CA ILE A 95 -11.70 5.90 2.47
C ILE A 95 -11.62 7.42 2.68
N ALA A 96 -12.60 8.01 3.37
CA ALA A 96 -12.62 9.43 3.69
C ALA A 96 -11.43 9.85 4.57
N ASP A 97 -11.04 9.03 5.56
CA ASP A 97 -9.88 9.30 6.41
C ASP A 97 -8.56 9.27 5.61
N LEU A 98 -8.43 8.37 4.64
CA LEU A 98 -7.29 8.33 3.73
C LEU A 98 -7.21 9.59 2.86
N VAL A 99 -8.34 9.97 2.24
CA VAL A 99 -8.42 11.16 1.39
C VAL A 99 -8.09 12.42 2.19
N ALA A 100 -8.65 12.55 3.39
CA ALA A 100 -8.38 13.69 4.25
C ALA A 100 -6.89 13.82 4.63
N LYS A 101 -6.14 12.72 4.63
CA LYS A 101 -4.71 12.70 4.98
C LYS A 101 -3.77 12.83 3.78
N TYR A 102 -4.13 12.26 2.63
CA TYR A 102 -3.20 12.07 1.50
C TYR A 102 -3.71 12.63 0.16
N ASP A 103 -4.94 13.13 0.10
CA ASP A 103 -5.57 13.62 -1.14
C ASP A 103 -6.41 14.89 -0.88
N SER A 104 -6.02 15.67 0.13
CA SER A 104 -6.84 16.74 0.72
C SER A 104 -6.80 18.04 -0.08
N THR A 105 -5.66 18.34 -0.71
CA THR A 105 -5.44 19.56 -1.50
C THR A 105 -5.26 19.24 -2.98
N ALA A 106 -5.40 20.25 -3.83
CA ALA A 106 -5.13 20.10 -5.27
C ALA A 106 -3.67 19.68 -5.56
N ALA A 107 -2.72 20.05 -4.69
CA ALA A 107 -1.34 19.62 -4.81
C ALA A 107 -1.19 18.12 -4.48
N ASP A 108 -1.82 17.67 -3.39
CA ASP A 108 -1.83 16.25 -3.00
C ASP A 108 -2.44 15.39 -4.13
N GLN A 109 -3.56 15.85 -4.71
CA GLN A 109 -4.22 15.18 -5.84
C GLN A 109 -3.33 15.05 -7.07
N ALA A 110 -2.59 16.11 -7.41
CA ALA A 110 -1.68 16.09 -8.54
C ALA A 110 -0.50 15.14 -8.30
N GLN A 111 0.05 15.14 -7.09
CA GLN A 111 1.15 14.28 -6.68
C GLN A 111 0.73 12.81 -6.64
N LEU A 112 -0.40 12.50 -6.00
CA LEU A 112 -0.95 11.15 -5.92
C LEU A 112 -1.21 10.58 -7.32
N LYS A 113 -1.75 11.40 -8.24
CA LYS A 113 -1.98 10.99 -9.63
C LYS A 113 -0.67 10.65 -10.35
N THR A 114 0.39 11.42 -10.13
CA THR A 114 1.73 11.13 -10.67
C THR A 114 2.21 9.78 -10.16
N TYR A 115 2.17 9.56 -8.84
CA TYR A 115 2.64 8.31 -8.23
C TYR A 115 1.84 7.09 -8.67
N VAL A 116 0.51 7.21 -8.76
CA VAL A 116 -0.34 6.14 -9.29
C VAL A 116 0.03 5.79 -10.73
N SER A 117 0.46 6.76 -11.54
CA SER A 117 0.88 6.52 -12.93
C SER A 117 2.26 5.87 -13.04
N GLU A 118 3.09 5.98 -12.00
CA GLU A 118 4.43 5.40 -11.92
C GLU A 118 4.42 3.97 -11.33
N LEU A 119 3.31 3.56 -10.70
CA LEU A 119 3.10 2.18 -10.23
C LEU A 119 3.28 1.18 -11.38
N GLN A 120 4.25 0.30 -11.21
CA GLN A 120 4.50 -0.78 -12.14
C GLN A 120 3.42 -1.87 -11.97
N PRO A 121 2.91 -2.46 -13.07
CA PRO A 121 2.10 -3.67 -12.93
C PRO A 121 2.97 -4.81 -12.39
N GLU A 122 2.45 -5.59 -11.43
CA GLU A 122 3.04 -6.88 -11.12
C GLU A 122 2.77 -7.80 -12.33
N THR A 123 3.80 -8.05 -13.14
CA THR A 123 3.73 -9.03 -14.22
C THR A 123 4.18 -10.37 -13.68
N GLU A 124 3.31 -11.37 -13.72
CA GLU A 124 3.66 -12.79 -13.49
C GLU A 124 4.78 -13.27 -14.42
#